data_AF-A0A915ANT1-F1
#
_entry.id   AF-A0A915ANT1-F1
#
_cell.length_a   1.000
_cell.length_b   1.000
_cell.length_c   1.000
_cell.angle_alpha   90.00
_cell.angle_beta   90.00
_cell.angle_gamma   90.00
#
_symmetry.space_group_name_H-M   'P 1'
#
loop_
_entity.id
_entity.type
_entity.pdbx_description
1 polymer ?
#
loop_
_entity_poly.entity_id
_entity_poly.type
_entity_poly.pdbx_seq_one_letter_code
_entity_poly.pdbx_strand_id
1 'polypeptide(L)'
;MPLNSSFFCSVYHELSVLMAPFSTAIRFYFTSKSSTSTGHITRSSLLRFIQRTDTTFSSSPISISSDEGKIFDTLHELLAECDGFEWHHFKVGSYNAVVQKGVQLRFDDDVMAVVVLNTPSFFETTYKKWLQNQYKFGESMEIFVKRIGPNPIRSYFLSRFAQIENRLLPIRAVSICDFEPLHDRLPLVSLPVCGHISGAAYFYRVKEAIDPITGKKKLHMGLSLHPKYGGHFSFRGVIVFPDVHLPATYKEKPPLKTLDTEEKIDEALELFNEHYYDNRYRNCGNPVETYSELQLKYFSTPPERRWPLIAHWFRS
;
A
#
# COMPACT_ATOMS: atom_id res chain seq x y z
N MET A 1 -20.55 -38.98 -1.88
CA MET A 1 -19.77 -39.06 -0.61
C MET A 1 -18.53 -39.91 -0.88
N PRO A 2 -17.34 -39.59 -0.34
CA PRO A 2 -16.64 -38.31 -0.18
C PRO A 2 -15.66 -38.08 -1.37
N LEU A 3 -15.19 -36.85 -1.61
CA LEU A 3 -14.13 -36.57 -2.60
C LEU A 3 -12.97 -35.79 -1.97
N ASN A 4 -11.78 -36.23 -2.36
CA ASN A 4 -10.47 -36.05 -1.74
C ASN A 4 -9.99 -34.60 -1.60
N SER A 5 -9.31 -34.37 -0.48
CA SER A 5 -8.66 -33.13 -0.03
C SER A 5 -7.26 -32.89 -0.65
N SER A 6 -7.01 -33.27 -1.90
CA SER A 6 -5.64 -33.31 -2.45
C SER A 6 -5.35 -32.44 -3.68
N PHE A 7 -6.23 -31.50 -4.06
CA PHE A 7 -6.02 -30.68 -5.26
C PHE A 7 -5.88 -29.16 -5.04
N PHE A 8 -5.78 -28.71 -3.79
CA PHE A 8 -5.64 -27.28 -3.44
C PHE A 8 -4.19 -26.75 -3.43
N CYS A 9 -3.18 -27.58 -3.75
CA CYS A 9 -1.80 -27.30 -3.35
C CYS A 9 -0.90 -26.64 -4.43
N SER A 10 -1.27 -26.60 -5.73
CA SER A 10 -0.26 -26.40 -6.79
C SER A 10 -0.14 -25.01 -7.46
N VAL A 11 -0.97 -24.00 -7.21
CA VAL A 11 -1.09 -22.85 -8.16
C VAL A 11 -0.89 -21.45 -7.54
N TYR A 12 0.07 -21.31 -6.62
CA TYR A 12 0.44 -19.99 -6.08
C TYR A 12 1.94 -19.75 -6.08
N HIS A 13 2.68 -20.56 -6.84
CA HIS A 13 4.13 -20.43 -6.92
C HIS A 13 4.60 -19.22 -7.75
N GLU A 14 3.70 -18.53 -8.47
CA GLU A 14 4.05 -17.38 -9.32
C GLU A 14 3.49 -16.01 -8.84
N LEU A 15 2.75 -15.95 -7.73
CA LEU A 15 1.93 -14.78 -7.37
C LEU A 15 2.60 -13.73 -6.47
N SER A 16 3.90 -13.84 -6.17
CA SER A 16 4.63 -12.84 -5.35
C SER A 16 5.23 -11.68 -6.15
N VAL A 17 5.01 -11.61 -7.47
CA VAL A 17 5.67 -10.61 -8.36
C VAL A 17 4.81 -9.37 -8.62
N LEU A 18 3.48 -9.43 -8.45
CA LEU A 18 2.57 -8.36 -8.91
C LEU A 18 2.01 -7.42 -7.83
N MET A 19 2.29 -7.66 -6.54
CA MET A 19 1.73 -6.84 -5.45
C MET A 19 2.71 -5.87 -4.77
N ALA A 20 3.93 -5.76 -5.29
CA ALA A 20 4.82 -4.64 -4.96
C ALA A 20 4.75 -3.60 -6.08
N PRO A 21 4.93 -2.30 -5.84
CA PRO A 21 5.42 -1.42 -6.89
C PRO A 21 6.83 -1.92 -7.26
N PHE A 22 6.85 -2.89 -8.19
CA PHE A 22 8.00 -3.55 -8.79
C PHE A 22 8.86 -4.38 -7.83
N SER A 23 8.80 -5.71 -7.97
CA SER A 23 9.85 -6.63 -7.54
C SER A 23 10.05 -7.74 -8.57
N THR A 24 11.10 -7.56 -9.38
CA THR A 24 11.99 -8.56 -9.99
C THR A 24 11.39 -9.91 -10.42
N ALA A 25 11.27 -10.11 -11.73
CA ALA A 25 11.27 -11.45 -12.32
C ALA A 25 12.67 -12.08 -12.10
N ILE A 26 12.78 -13.06 -11.19
CA ILE A 26 13.98 -13.89 -11.04
C ILE A 26 13.81 -15.13 -11.92
N ARG A 27 14.61 -15.23 -12.97
CA ARG A 27 14.87 -16.47 -13.71
C ARG A 27 15.88 -17.28 -12.90
N PHE A 28 15.47 -18.43 -12.37
CA PHE A 28 16.38 -19.37 -11.71
C PHE A 28 17.36 -19.97 -12.73
N TYR A 29 18.65 -19.71 -12.55
CA TYR A 29 19.71 -20.60 -13.03
C TYR A 29 20.44 -21.15 -11.80
N PHE A 30 20.30 -22.44 -11.57
CA PHE A 30 21.09 -23.19 -10.60
C PHE A 30 22.55 -23.23 -11.08
N THR A 31 23.48 -22.70 -10.30
CA THR A 31 24.80 -23.32 -10.12
C THR A 31 25.27 -23.09 -8.68
N SER A 32 25.61 -24.19 -8.03
CA SER A 32 26.12 -24.24 -6.67
C SER A 32 27.50 -23.58 -6.56
N LYS A 33 27.72 -22.73 -5.56
CA LYS A 33 28.96 -22.71 -4.77
C LYS A 33 28.78 -21.91 -3.49
N SER A 34 29.19 -22.54 -2.39
CA SER A 34 29.23 -22.04 -1.02
C SER A 34 30.17 -20.84 -0.85
N SER A 35 29.74 -19.80 -0.14
CA SER A 35 30.59 -19.10 0.83
C SER A 35 29.74 -18.20 1.74
N THR A 36 30.12 -18.22 3.01
CA THR A 36 29.54 -17.55 4.17
C THR A 36 29.78 -16.04 4.18
N SER A 37 28.74 -15.26 4.46
CA SER A 37 28.87 -13.90 5.02
C SER A 37 27.54 -13.46 5.65
N THR A 38 27.57 -13.28 6.96
CA THR A 38 26.47 -12.87 7.84
C THR A 38 26.07 -11.42 7.61
N GLY A 39 24.83 -11.20 7.18
CA GLY A 39 24.15 -9.90 7.16
C GLY A 39 22.79 -10.00 7.84
N HIS A 40 22.64 -9.34 8.99
CA HIS A 40 21.41 -9.28 9.79
C HIS A 40 20.22 -8.74 8.97
N ILE A 41 19.23 -9.59 8.70
CA ILE A 41 17.93 -9.21 8.15
C ILE A 41 16.95 -9.06 9.32
N THR A 42 16.45 -7.85 9.52
CA THR A 42 15.56 -7.47 10.62
C THR A 42 14.19 -8.13 10.50
N ARG A 43 13.93 -9.05 11.43
CA ARG A 43 12.69 -9.80 11.68
C ARG A 43 11.59 -8.92 12.33
N SER A 44 11.34 -7.69 11.84
CA SER A 44 10.71 -6.63 12.67
C SER A 44 9.20 -6.41 12.57
N SER A 45 8.51 -6.79 11.49
CA SER A 45 7.07 -6.49 11.33
C SER A 45 6.16 -7.57 11.92
N LEU A 46 6.49 -8.84 11.68
CA LEU A 46 5.69 -9.97 12.18
C LEU A 46 5.74 -10.11 13.71
N LEU A 47 6.90 -9.80 14.32
CA LEU A 47 7.01 -9.77 15.78
C LEU A 47 6.22 -8.60 16.39
N ARG A 48 6.09 -7.46 15.70
CA ARG A 48 5.19 -6.37 16.12
C ARG A 48 3.72 -6.80 16.11
N PHE A 49 3.32 -7.65 15.16
CA PHE A 49 1.95 -8.17 15.05
C PHE A 49 1.65 -9.34 16.01
N ILE A 50 2.66 -10.14 16.38
CA ILE A 50 2.49 -11.35 17.20
C ILE A 50 2.85 -11.16 18.68
N GLN A 51 3.70 -10.19 19.08
CA GLN A 51 4.22 -10.10 20.47
C GLN A 51 3.53 -9.11 21.43
N ARG A 52 2.37 -8.53 21.10
CA ARG A 52 1.73 -7.54 22.00
C ARG A 52 0.29 -7.89 22.40
N THR A 53 0.00 -9.17 22.60
CA THR A 53 -1.29 -9.63 23.15
C THR A 53 -1.33 -9.75 24.67
N ASP A 54 -0.23 -9.58 25.40
CA ASP A 54 -0.24 -9.71 26.86
C ASP A 54 0.47 -8.53 27.53
N THR A 55 -0.28 -7.49 27.88
CA THR A 55 0.05 -6.61 29.01
C THR A 55 -1.19 -5.84 29.43
N THR A 56 -1.77 -6.24 30.55
CA THR A 56 -2.85 -5.51 31.25
C THR A 56 -2.34 -4.13 31.66
N PHE A 57 -2.74 -3.10 30.93
CA PHE A 57 -2.51 -1.70 31.31
C PHE A 57 -3.80 -1.12 31.88
N SER A 58 -3.69 -0.59 33.10
CA SER A 58 -4.76 0.08 33.83
C SER A 58 -5.16 1.35 33.10
N SER A 59 -6.35 1.37 32.51
CA SER A 59 -6.91 2.52 31.81
C SER A 59 -7.41 3.57 32.81
N SER A 60 -6.76 4.74 32.81
CA SER A 60 -7.44 5.97 33.22
C SER A 60 -8.26 6.46 32.03
N PRO A 61 -9.50 6.95 32.22
CA PRO A 61 -10.33 7.43 31.13
C PRO A 61 -9.82 8.80 30.66
N ILE A 62 -8.81 8.78 29.78
CA ILE A 62 -8.40 9.96 29.01
C ILE A 62 -9.46 10.14 27.92
N SER A 63 -9.94 11.37 27.75
CA SER A 63 -11.06 11.67 26.87
C SER A 63 -10.77 11.25 25.43
N ILE A 64 -11.61 10.40 24.87
CA ILE A 64 -11.55 9.88 23.48
C ILE A 64 -11.33 11.01 22.45
N SER A 65 -11.84 12.22 22.72
CA SER A 65 -11.72 13.38 21.81
C SER A 65 -10.32 14.00 21.75
N SER A 66 -9.47 13.87 22.78
CA SER A 66 -8.13 14.48 22.77
C SER A 66 -7.14 13.68 21.93
N ASP A 67 -7.28 12.35 21.93
CA ASP A 67 -6.38 11.46 21.20
C ASP A 67 -6.65 11.52 19.70
N GLU A 68 -7.92 11.56 19.28
CA GLU A 68 -8.31 11.77 17.89
C GLU A 68 -7.74 13.08 17.34
N GLY A 69 -7.86 14.17 18.09
CA GLY A 69 -7.29 15.48 17.72
C GLY A 69 -5.78 15.40 17.49
N LYS A 70 -5.03 14.82 18.44
CA LYS A 70 -3.57 14.64 18.32
C LYS A 70 -3.19 13.76 17.12
N ILE A 71 -3.97 12.72 16.84
CA ILE A 71 -3.78 11.87 15.66
C ILE A 71 -3.94 12.69 14.40
N PHE A 72 -5.05 13.41 14.24
CA PHE A 72 -5.32 14.18 13.03
C PHE A 72 -4.30 15.30 12.83
N ASP A 73 -3.90 16.01 13.88
CA ASP A 73 -2.85 17.03 13.80
C ASP A 73 -1.53 16.42 13.31
N THR A 74 -1.15 15.26 13.85
CA THR A 74 0.07 14.55 13.44
C THR A 74 0.00 14.09 11.98
N LEU A 75 -1.16 13.59 11.53
CA LEU A 75 -1.37 13.16 10.16
C LEU A 75 -1.43 14.36 9.20
N HIS A 76 -2.03 15.48 9.59
CA HIS A 76 -2.04 16.71 8.81
C HIS A 76 -0.63 17.29 8.63
N GLU A 77 0.22 17.19 9.65
CA GLU A 77 1.62 17.65 9.54
C GLU A 77 2.49 16.68 8.73
N LEU A 78 2.37 15.37 8.96
CA LEU A 78 3.28 14.38 8.38
C LEU A 78 2.78 13.78 7.06
N LEU A 79 1.51 13.92 6.72
CA LEU A 79 0.86 13.39 5.52
C LEU A 79 -0.06 14.45 4.92
N ALA A 80 0.45 15.67 4.76
CA ALA A 80 -0.30 16.80 4.21
C ALA A 80 -0.67 16.61 2.72
N GLU A 81 -1.82 17.16 2.30
CA GLU A 81 -2.22 17.16 0.87
C GLU A 81 -1.21 17.91 0.00
N CYS A 82 -0.67 19.03 0.48
CA CYS A 82 0.35 19.81 -0.24
C CYS A 82 1.66 19.03 -0.46
N ASP A 83 1.91 17.99 0.34
CA ASP A 83 3.05 17.09 0.22
C ASP A 83 2.73 15.84 -0.63
N GLY A 84 1.53 15.79 -1.21
CA GLY A 84 1.09 14.73 -2.10
C GLY A 84 0.55 13.49 -1.38
N PHE A 85 -0.09 13.66 -0.23
CA PHE A 85 -0.74 12.58 0.50
C PHE A 85 -2.23 12.81 0.65
N GLU A 86 -2.97 11.71 0.79
CA GLU A 86 -4.28 11.75 1.42
C GLU A 86 -4.38 10.61 2.42
N TRP A 87 -5.24 10.80 3.40
CA TRP A 87 -5.55 9.79 4.38
C TRP A 87 -7.03 9.85 4.76
N HIS A 88 -7.62 8.67 4.97
CA HIS A 88 -9.06 8.52 5.19
C HIS A 88 -9.28 7.51 6.32
N HIS A 89 -9.99 7.92 7.37
CA HIS A 89 -10.26 7.06 8.53
C HIS A 89 -11.54 6.24 8.33
N PHE A 90 -11.61 5.09 9.01
CA PHE A 90 -12.71 4.13 8.95
C PHE A 90 -12.73 3.24 10.20
N LYS A 91 -13.83 2.52 10.39
CA LYS A 91 -13.96 1.48 11.43
C LYS A 91 -13.43 0.14 10.96
N VAL A 92 -12.62 -0.53 11.78
CA VAL A 92 -12.11 -1.87 11.48
C VAL A 92 -13.24 -2.86 11.16
N GLY A 93 -14.39 -2.78 11.85
CA GLY A 93 -15.56 -3.60 11.58
C GLY A 93 -16.14 -3.41 10.18
N SER A 94 -16.18 -2.17 9.68
CA SER A 94 -16.64 -1.86 8.31
C SER A 94 -15.77 -2.55 7.26
N TYR A 95 -14.47 -2.64 7.50
CA TYR A 95 -13.53 -3.38 6.67
C TYR A 95 -13.71 -4.90 6.79
N ASN A 96 -13.74 -5.42 8.01
CA ASN A 96 -13.84 -6.85 8.31
C ASN A 96 -15.12 -7.50 7.79
N ALA A 97 -16.22 -6.73 7.71
CA ALA A 97 -17.48 -7.18 7.14
C ALA A 97 -17.41 -7.51 5.63
N VAL A 98 -16.40 -6.99 4.92
CA VAL A 98 -16.30 -7.07 3.45
C VAL A 98 -15.21 -8.03 2.99
N VAL A 99 -14.16 -8.24 3.78
CA VAL A 99 -13.03 -9.11 3.41
C VAL A 99 -13.21 -10.54 3.87
N GLN A 100 -12.50 -11.46 3.23
CA GLN A 100 -12.44 -12.86 3.66
C GLN A 100 -11.75 -13.01 5.02
N LYS A 101 -12.14 -14.03 5.80
CA LYS A 101 -11.66 -14.28 7.17
C LYS A 101 -10.13 -14.26 7.33
N GLY A 102 -9.38 -14.78 6.34
CA GLY A 102 -7.92 -14.81 6.37
C GLY A 102 -7.24 -13.44 6.23
N VAL A 103 -7.98 -12.38 5.90
CA VAL A 103 -7.49 -11.01 5.66
C VAL A 103 -8.13 -10.02 6.65
N GLN A 104 -8.95 -10.50 7.60
CA GLN A 104 -9.55 -9.65 8.63
C GLN A 104 -8.49 -9.13 9.60
N LEU A 105 -8.63 -7.85 9.98
CA LEU A 105 -7.83 -7.22 11.01
C LEU A 105 -8.33 -7.67 12.38
N ARG A 106 -7.42 -8.08 13.27
CA ARG A 106 -7.75 -8.64 14.59
C ARG A 106 -7.82 -7.55 15.66
N PHE A 107 -8.73 -6.59 15.47
CA PHE A 107 -9.06 -5.53 16.42
C PHE A 107 -10.58 -5.42 16.57
N ASP A 108 -11.05 -4.70 17.59
CA ASP A 108 -12.48 -4.49 17.82
C ASP A 108 -13.13 -3.70 16.67
N ASP A 109 -14.42 -3.92 16.45
CA ASP A 109 -15.11 -3.41 15.26
C ASP A 109 -15.17 -1.87 15.20
N ASP A 110 -15.20 -1.20 16.34
CA ASP A 110 -15.27 0.26 16.45
C ASP A 110 -13.89 0.92 16.49
N VAL A 111 -12.80 0.16 16.47
CA VAL A 111 -11.42 0.71 16.40
C VAL A 111 -11.24 1.54 15.15
N MET A 112 -10.61 2.71 15.32
CA MET A 112 -10.22 3.60 14.24
C MET A 112 -9.01 3.04 13.48
N ALA A 113 -9.11 3.02 12.16
CA ALA A 113 -8.00 2.83 11.26
C ALA A 113 -7.98 3.93 10.20
N VAL A 114 -6.81 4.19 9.63
CA VAL A 114 -6.59 5.19 8.56
C VAL A 114 -5.89 4.53 7.40
N VAL A 115 -6.47 4.60 6.20
CA VAL A 115 -5.74 4.26 4.97
C VAL A 115 -4.96 5.48 4.49
N VAL A 116 -3.73 5.26 4.04
CA VAL A 116 -2.84 6.31 3.51
C VAL A 116 -2.57 6.03 2.04
N LEU A 117 -2.67 7.07 1.22
CA LEU A 117 -2.29 7.05 -0.19
C LEU A 117 -1.39 8.23 -0.54
N ASN A 118 -0.59 8.08 -1.60
CA ASN A 118 0.10 9.21 -2.21
C ASN A 118 -0.54 9.55 -3.56
N THR A 119 -0.51 10.83 -3.88
CA THR A 119 -1.03 11.44 -5.11
C THR A 119 0.11 11.69 -6.11
N PRO A 120 -0.15 12.23 -7.32
CA PRO A 120 0.90 12.57 -8.27
C PRO A 120 1.96 13.51 -7.70
N SER A 121 1.51 14.57 -7.03
CA SER A 121 2.36 15.59 -6.42
C SER A 121 3.46 15.05 -5.50
N PHE A 122 3.27 13.90 -4.85
CA PHE A 122 4.26 13.28 -3.94
C PHE A 122 5.66 13.16 -4.55
N PHE A 123 5.74 12.82 -5.84
CA PHE A 123 7.01 12.48 -6.48
C PHE A 123 7.98 13.67 -6.57
N GLU A 124 7.50 14.83 -7.02
CA GLU A 124 8.31 16.04 -7.16
C GLU A 124 8.37 16.86 -5.86
N THR A 125 7.27 16.94 -5.10
CA THR A 125 7.18 17.83 -3.93
C THR A 125 7.87 17.26 -2.70
N THR A 126 7.79 15.94 -2.51
CA THR A 126 8.16 15.28 -1.25
C THR A 126 9.27 14.28 -1.45
N TYR A 127 9.09 13.33 -2.38
CA TYR A 127 10.03 12.23 -2.58
C TYR A 127 11.39 12.74 -3.07
N LYS A 128 11.40 13.64 -4.06
CA LYS A 128 12.60 14.32 -4.55
C LYS A 128 13.34 15.06 -3.44
N LYS A 129 12.64 15.94 -2.69
CA LYS A 129 13.25 16.70 -1.58
C LYS A 129 13.81 15.78 -0.51
N TRP A 130 13.07 14.72 -0.15
CA TRP A 130 13.56 13.74 0.81
C TRP A 130 14.86 13.08 0.33
N LEU A 131 14.91 12.63 -0.92
CA LEU A 131 16.13 12.05 -1.50
C LEU A 131 17.29 13.04 -1.52
N GLN A 132 17.06 14.29 -1.93
CA GLN A 132 18.07 15.35 -1.91
C GLN A 132 18.61 15.60 -0.50
N ASN A 133 17.74 15.61 0.52
CA ASN A 133 18.15 15.74 1.92
C ASN A 133 18.94 14.53 2.44
N GLN A 134 18.76 13.35 1.82
CA GLN A 134 19.58 12.19 2.14
C GLN A 134 20.98 12.27 1.51
N TYR A 135 21.16 13.04 0.43
CA TYR A 135 22.42 13.14 -0.29
C TYR A 135 23.41 14.03 0.48
N LYS A 136 24.59 13.50 0.79
CA LYS A 136 25.59 14.21 1.59
C LYS A 136 26.54 15.01 0.69
N PHE A 137 26.93 16.20 1.13
CA PHE A 137 27.94 17.00 0.43
C PHE A 137 29.24 16.20 0.25
N GLY A 138 29.72 16.11 -1.00
CA GLY A 138 30.93 15.35 -1.37
C GLY A 138 30.76 13.82 -1.49
N GLU A 139 29.56 13.27 -1.27
CA GLU A 139 29.30 11.84 -1.45
C GLU A 139 29.17 11.49 -2.94
N SER A 140 29.82 10.41 -3.40
CA SER A 140 29.63 9.94 -4.77
C SER A 140 28.24 9.32 -4.95
N MET A 141 27.68 9.43 -6.17
CA MET A 141 26.39 8.80 -6.49
C MET A 141 26.38 7.29 -6.23
N GLU A 142 27.49 6.59 -6.46
CA GLU A 142 27.60 5.15 -6.21
C GLU A 142 27.43 4.81 -4.72
N ILE A 143 28.10 5.56 -3.84
CA ILE A 143 27.98 5.38 -2.38
C ILE A 143 26.56 5.71 -1.92
N PHE A 144 26.00 6.82 -2.42
CA PHE A 144 24.64 7.24 -2.09
C PHE A 144 23.60 6.18 -2.46
N VAL A 145 23.65 5.69 -3.71
CA VAL A 145 22.75 4.64 -4.22
C VAL A 145 22.87 3.36 -3.41
N LYS A 146 24.10 2.94 -3.08
CA LYS A 146 24.34 1.74 -2.25
C LYS A 146 23.76 1.88 -0.85
N ARG A 147 23.84 3.08 -0.26
CA ARG A 147 23.33 3.37 1.09
C ARG A 147 21.80 3.41 1.16
N ILE A 148 21.15 4.04 0.18
CA ILE A 148 19.69 4.14 0.13
C ILE A 148 19.04 2.83 -0.37
N GLY A 149 19.75 2.11 -1.24
CA GLY A 149 19.31 0.87 -1.84
C GLY A 149 18.46 1.05 -3.10
N PRO A 150 18.00 -0.06 -3.70
CA PRO A 150 17.31 -0.06 -4.98
C PRO A 150 15.85 0.43 -4.90
N ASN A 151 15.24 0.48 -3.71
CA ASN A 151 13.85 0.88 -3.53
C ASN A 151 13.73 2.00 -2.48
N PRO A 152 14.02 3.26 -2.85
CA PRO A 152 14.03 4.37 -1.89
C PRO A 152 12.63 4.74 -1.40
N ILE A 153 11.59 4.46 -2.20
CA ILE A 153 10.19 4.68 -1.82
C ILE A 153 9.84 3.82 -0.60
N ARG A 154 10.25 2.55 -0.58
CA ARG A 154 10.08 1.69 0.60
C ARG A 154 10.74 2.30 1.84
N SER A 155 11.98 2.77 1.71
CA SER A 155 12.72 3.40 2.81
C SER A 155 12.03 4.68 3.31
N TYR A 156 11.48 5.49 2.39
CA TYR A 156 10.69 6.67 2.74
C TYR A 156 9.48 6.32 3.61
N PHE A 157 8.64 5.37 3.17
CA PHE A 157 7.41 5.03 3.89
C PHE A 157 7.66 4.31 5.21
N LEU A 158 8.67 3.44 5.28
CA LEU A 158 9.09 2.84 6.55
C LEU A 158 9.50 3.90 7.58
N SER A 159 10.30 4.88 7.15
CA SER A 159 10.73 5.98 8.02
C SER A 159 9.56 6.88 8.43
N ARG A 160 8.70 7.24 7.47
CA ARG A 160 7.53 8.11 7.71
C ARG A 160 6.54 7.49 8.68
N PHE A 161 6.18 6.22 8.51
CA PHE A 161 5.25 5.54 9.43
C PHE A 161 5.85 5.33 10.81
N ALA A 162 7.14 4.98 10.91
CA ALA A 162 7.82 4.94 12.21
C ALA A 162 7.83 6.32 12.91
N GLN A 163 7.99 7.41 12.15
CA GLN A 163 7.95 8.76 12.70
C GLN A 163 6.57 9.13 13.24
N ILE A 164 5.49 8.73 12.54
CA ILE A 164 4.11 8.87 13.01
C ILE A 164 3.90 8.06 14.31
N GLU A 165 4.26 6.77 14.30
CA GLU A 165 4.14 5.90 15.48
C GLU A 165 4.85 6.49 16.71
N ASN A 166 6.05 7.01 16.52
CA ASN A 166 6.83 7.62 17.61
C ASN A 166 6.23 8.93 18.12
N ARG A 167 5.72 9.79 17.23
CA ARG A 167 5.15 11.10 17.61
C ARG A 167 3.82 10.97 18.35
N LEU A 168 3.10 9.89 18.12
CA LEU A 168 1.80 9.64 18.75
C LEU A 168 1.91 9.06 20.15
N LEU A 169 3.07 8.52 20.56
CA LEU A 169 3.27 7.99 21.91
C LEU A 169 2.75 8.95 23.00
N PRO A 170 2.00 8.45 24.00
CA PRO A 170 1.74 7.03 24.29
C PRO A 170 0.59 6.38 23.49
N ILE A 171 -0.09 7.12 22.60
CA ILE A 171 -1.16 6.58 21.75
C ILE A 171 -0.56 5.50 20.84
N ARG A 172 -1.12 4.29 20.92
CA ARG A 172 -0.62 3.16 20.14
C ARG A 172 -1.08 3.28 18.69
N ALA A 173 -0.13 3.20 17.78
CA ALA A 173 -0.37 3.11 16.34
C ALA A 173 0.35 1.88 15.79
N VAL A 174 -0.30 1.18 14.87
CA VAL A 174 0.24 -0.02 14.20
C VAL A 174 0.09 0.16 12.69
N SER A 175 1.21 0.35 12.00
CA SER A 175 1.21 0.49 10.54
C SER A 175 1.40 -0.86 9.82
N ILE A 176 0.69 -1.02 8.69
CA ILE A 176 0.85 -2.13 7.75
C ILE A 176 1.02 -1.53 6.35
N CYS A 177 2.17 -1.74 5.72
CA CYS A 177 2.51 -1.16 4.42
C CYS A 177 2.05 -2.02 3.23
N ASP A 178 1.96 -1.41 2.06
CA ASP A 178 1.66 -2.07 0.76
C ASP A 178 2.68 -3.15 0.37
N PHE A 179 3.93 -3.02 0.82
CA PHE A 179 5.02 -3.94 0.53
C PHE A 179 5.22 -5.03 1.61
N GLU A 180 4.30 -5.20 2.55
CA GLU A 180 4.36 -6.32 3.50
C GLU A 180 4.23 -7.66 2.75
N PRO A 181 4.97 -8.71 3.17
CA PRO A 181 4.96 -9.98 2.48
C PRO A 181 3.59 -10.67 2.62
N LEU A 182 3.28 -11.52 1.65
CA LEU A 182 2.09 -12.37 1.71
C LEU A 182 2.27 -13.46 2.78
N HIS A 183 1.22 -13.73 3.54
CA HIS A 183 1.13 -14.81 4.53
C HIS A 183 0.13 -15.85 4.04
N ASP A 184 0.57 -17.10 3.86
CA ASP A 184 -0.23 -18.15 3.23
C ASP A 184 -0.90 -17.70 1.92
N ARG A 185 -0.16 -16.89 1.17
CA ARG A 185 -0.55 -16.28 -0.12
C ARG A 185 -1.65 -15.22 -0.01
N LEU A 186 -1.91 -14.71 1.18
CA LEU A 186 -2.85 -13.62 1.45
C LEU A 186 -2.10 -12.36 1.89
N PRO A 187 -2.55 -11.17 1.48
CA PRO A 187 -2.02 -9.94 2.05
C PRO A 187 -2.45 -9.83 3.52
N LEU A 188 -1.64 -9.15 4.35
CA LEU A 188 -2.01 -8.81 5.73
C LEU A 188 -3.25 -7.92 5.79
N VAL A 189 -3.43 -7.08 4.77
CA VAL A 189 -4.57 -6.18 4.62
C VAL A 189 -4.84 -5.91 3.14
N SER A 190 -6.11 -5.81 2.77
CA SER A 190 -6.54 -5.40 1.44
C SER A 190 -6.72 -3.88 1.37
N LEU A 191 -5.67 -3.17 0.96
CA LEU A 191 -5.70 -1.71 0.81
C LEU A 191 -6.77 -1.20 -0.17
N PRO A 192 -7.07 -1.87 -1.30
CA PRO A 192 -8.20 -1.46 -2.16
C PRO A 192 -9.55 -1.48 -1.43
N VAL A 193 -9.76 -2.44 -0.53
CA VAL A 193 -10.98 -2.48 0.29
C VAL A 193 -10.95 -1.37 1.34
N CYS A 194 -9.81 -1.11 2.00
CA CYS A 194 -9.66 0.03 2.92
C CYS A 194 -10.00 1.37 2.22
N GLY A 195 -9.49 1.57 1.00
CA GLY A 195 -9.80 2.76 0.21
C GLY A 195 -11.27 2.87 -0.18
N HIS A 196 -11.91 1.73 -0.47
CA HIS A 196 -13.35 1.69 -0.77
C HIS A 196 -14.20 2.06 0.43
N ILE A 197 -14.03 1.36 1.55
CA ILE A 197 -14.88 1.52 2.72
C ILE A 197 -14.67 2.86 3.42
N SER A 198 -13.48 3.47 3.31
CA SER A 198 -13.19 4.80 3.86
C SER A 198 -13.67 5.94 2.97
N GLY A 199 -14.13 5.64 1.75
CA GLY A 199 -14.58 6.64 0.78
C GLY A 199 -13.48 7.24 -0.10
N ALA A 200 -12.21 6.84 0.10
CA ALA A 200 -11.07 7.39 -0.63
C ALA A 200 -11.14 7.11 -2.15
N ALA A 201 -11.44 5.87 -2.54
CA ALA A 201 -11.48 5.48 -3.95
C ALA A 201 -12.46 4.34 -4.17
N TYR A 202 -13.23 4.39 -5.25
CA TYR A 202 -14.12 3.27 -5.60
C TYR A 202 -13.30 2.09 -6.11
N PHE A 203 -13.68 0.87 -5.70
CA PHE A 203 -12.94 -0.36 -6.00
C PHE A 203 -13.82 -1.22 -6.91
N TYR A 204 -13.50 -1.20 -8.19
CA TYR A 204 -14.15 -1.99 -9.22
C TYR A 204 -13.64 -3.42 -9.14
N ARG A 205 -14.53 -4.35 -8.77
CA ARG A 205 -14.21 -5.76 -8.66
C ARG A 205 -14.46 -6.44 -10.00
N VAL A 206 -13.62 -7.40 -10.31
CA VAL A 206 -13.84 -8.26 -11.46
C VAL A 206 -15.00 -9.18 -11.13
N LYS A 207 -16.00 -9.23 -12.01
CA LYS A 207 -16.98 -10.32 -12.03
C LYS A 207 -16.24 -11.61 -12.35
N GLU A 208 -16.74 -12.76 -11.91
CA GLU A 208 -16.04 -14.02 -12.18
C GLU A 208 -15.79 -14.19 -13.68
N ALA A 209 -14.53 -14.02 -14.09
CA ALA A 209 -14.11 -14.14 -15.47
C ALA A 209 -13.67 -15.58 -15.71
N ILE A 210 -14.32 -16.27 -16.64
CA ILE A 210 -13.90 -17.58 -17.12
C ILE A 210 -13.24 -17.37 -18.48
N ASP A 211 -12.04 -17.91 -18.65
CA ASP A 211 -11.35 -17.92 -19.92
C ASP A 211 -12.13 -18.76 -20.93
N PRO A 212 -12.59 -18.19 -22.06
CA PRO A 212 -13.47 -18.89 -23.00
C PRO A 212 -12.78 -20.03 -23.75
N ILE A 213 -11.45 -20.06 -23.80
CA ILE A 213 -10.66 -21.07 -24.52
C ILE A 213 -10.34 -22.25 -23.59
N THR A 214 -9.91 -21.95 -22.36
CA THR A 214 -9.41 -22.94 -21.41
C THR A 214 -10.46 -23.37 -20.38
N GLY A 215 -11.57 -22.65 -20.27
CA GLY A 215 -12.62 -22.87 -19.26
C GLY A 215 -12.16 -22.60 -17.83
N LYS A 216 -10.97 -22.03 -17.62
CA LYS A 216 -10.41 -21.76 -16.29
C LYS A 216 -10.78 -20.36 -15.82
N LYS A 217 -10.89 -20.17 -14.50
CA LYS A 217 -11.06 -18.84 -13.91
C LYS A 217 -9.85 -17.96 -14.24
N LYS A 218 -10.08 -16.85 -14.94
CA LYS A 218 -9.06 -15.81 -15.14
C LYS A 218 -8.78 -15.15 -13.79
N LEU A 219 -7.52 -15.09 -13.40
CA LEU A 219 -7.06 -14.43 -12.18
C LEU A 219 -6.95 -12.92 -12.43
N HIS A 220 -8.09 -12.27 -12.68
CA HIS A 220 -8.13 -10.82 -12.82
C HIS A 220 -8.21 -10.14 -11.46
N MET A 221 -7.47 -9.05 -11.34
CA MET A 221 -7.46 -8.17 -10.17
C MET A 221 -8.46 -7.03 -10.36
N GLY A 222 -9.08 -6.61 -9.26
CA GLY A 222 -9.88 -5.40 -9.23
C GLY A 222 -9.02 -4.14 -9.35
N LEU A 223 -9.66 -3.02 -9.69
CA LEU A 223 -9.03 -1.73 -9.89
C LEU A 223 -9.67 -0.68 -8.98
N SER A 224 -8.86 0.08 -8.25
CA SER A 224 -9.35 1.27 -7.54
C SER A 224 -9.14 2.51 -8.39
N LEU A 225 -10.17 3.35 -8.51
CA LEU A 225 -10.07 4.67 -9.14
C LEU A 225 -10.44 5.76 -8.14
N HIS A 226 -9.55 6.73 -7.99
CA HIS A 226 -9.74 7.92 -7.19
C HIS A 226 -10.57 8.95 -7.95
N PRO A 227 -11.51 9.66 -7.31
CA PRO A 227 -12.34 10.66 -7.98
C PRO A 227 -11.56 11.82 -8.61
N LYS A 228 -10.41 12.20 -8.04
CA LYS A 228 -9.55 13.28 -8.56
C LYS A 228 -8.41 12.78 -9.45
N TYR A 229 -7.91 11.57 -9.20
CA TYR A 229 -6.65 11.09 -9.78
C TYR A 229 -6.81 9.89 -10.71
N GLY A 230 -8.03 9.35 -10.88
CA GLY A 230 -8.21 8.09 -11.60
C GLY A 230 -7.33 7.01 -10.98
N GLY A 231 -6.47 6.37 -11.77
CA GLY A 231 -5.44 5.44 -11.28
C GLY A 231 -4.07 6.09 -11.03
N HIS A 232 -3.92 7.41 -11.08
CA HIS A 232 -2.68 8.15 -10.80
C HIS A 232 -2.48 8.38 -9.30
N PHE A 233 -2.59 7.32 -8.51
CA PHE A 233 -2.29 7.32 -7.09
C PHE A 233 -1.79 5.95 -6.66
N SER A 234 -1.38 5.80 -5.41
CA SER A 234 -1.09 4.48 -4.83
C SER A 234 -1.45 4.48 -3.36
N PHE A 235 -2.15 3.45 -2.90
CA PHE A 235 -2.20 3.14 -1.47
C PHE A 235 -0.80 2.79 -0.98
N ARG A 236 -0.50 3.15 0.26
CA ARG A 236 0.83 2.99 0.90
C ARG A 236 0.78 2.23 2.19
N GLY A 237 -0.38 2.20 2.83
CA GLY A 237 -0.61 1.37 3.98
C GLY A 237 -1.88 1.74 4.73
N VAL A 238 -2.07 1.07 5.84
CA VAL A 238 -3.06 1.39 6.86
C VAL A 238 -2.35 1.62 8.19
N ILE A 239 -2.86 2.55 8.99
CA ILE A 239 -2.44 2.76 10.38
C ILE A 239 -3.66 2.47 11.24
N VAL A 240 -3.56 1.47 12.11
CA VAL A 240 -4.62 1.14 13.08
C VAL A 240 -4.28 1.80 14.41
N PHE A 241 -5.27 2.36 15.10
CA PHE A 241 -5.16 2.98 16.42
C PHE A 241 -5.95 2.17 17.43
N PRO A 242 -5.37 1.08 17.97
CA PRO A 242 -6.16 0.05 18.64
C PRO A 242 -6.87 0.49 19.92
N ASP A 243 -6.43 1.61 20.51
CA ASP A 243 -6.97 2.16 21.75
C ASP A 243 -7.90 3.37 21.49
N VAL A 244 -8.19 3.67 20.20
CA VAL A 244 -9.06 4.77 19.77
C VAL A 244 -10.28 4.19 19.08
N HIS A 245 -11.45 4.43 19.67
CA HIS A 245 -12.72 3.89 19.21
C HIS A 245 -13.60 5.00 18.62
N LEU A 246 -14.07 4.79 17.40
CA LEU A 246 -15.00 5.71 16.73
C LEU A 246 -16.41 5.53 17.29
N PRO A 247 -17.17 6.61 17.54
CA PRO A 247 -18.49 6.52 18.13
C PRO A 247 -19.45 5.72 17.25
N ALA A 248 -20.47 5.08 17.84
CA ALA A 248 -21.46 4.31 17.08
C ALA A 248 -22.15 5.12 15.97
N THR A 249 -22.27 6.44 16.17
CA THR A 249 -22.83 7.41 15.22
C THR A 249 -21.91 7.70 14.03
N TYR A 250 -20.61 7.40 14.13
CA TYR A 250 -19.67 7.58 13.02
C TYR A 250 -20.04 6.67 11.84
N LYS A 251 -20.08 7.27 10.65
CA LYS A 251 -20.32 6.61 9.37
C LYS A 251 -19.31 7.10 8.36
N GLU A 252 -18.66 6.17 7.68
CA GLU A 252 -17.76 6.45 6.58
C GLU A 252 -18.52 7.11 5.43
N LYS A 253 -17.83 7.99 4.70
CA LYS A 253 -18.38 8.54 3.46
C LYS A 253 -18.33 7.45 2.38
N PRO A 254 -19.41 7.25 1.61
CA PRO A 254 -19.38 6.28 0.52
C PRO A 254 -18.38 6.72 -0.56
N PRO A 255 -17.64 5.78 -1.18
CA PRO A 255 -16.71 6.11 -2.25
C PRO A 255 -17.46 6.58 -3.50
N LEU A 256 -16.93 7.57 -4.21
CA LEU A 256 -17.54 8.08 -5.44
C LEU A 256 -17.29 7.12 -6.61
N LYS A 257 -18.36 6.55 -7.17
CA LYS A 257 -18.30 5.73 -8.39
C LYS A 257 -18.09 6.64 -9.61
N THR A 258 -16.88 6.66 -10.15
CA THR A 258 -16.45 7.48 -11.29
C THR A 258 -16.83 6.93 -12.67
N LEU A 259 -17.10 5.63 -12.77
CA LEU A 259 -17.51 4.95 -14.01
C LEU A 259 -19.01 4.62 -13.90
N ASP A 260 -19.80 5.18 -14.82
CA ASP A 260 -21.27 5.18 -14.81
C ASP A 260 -21.90 3.99 -15.55
N THR A 261 -21.17 3.32 -16.44
CA THR A 261 -21.66 2.16 -17.21
C THR A 261 -20.80 0.92 -17.00
N GLU A 262 -21.38 -0.26 -17.23
CA GLU A 262 -20.68 -1.54 -17.11
C GLU A 262 -19.60 -1.69 -18.18
N GLU A 263 -19.81 -1.15 -19.38
CA GLU A 263 -18.84 -1.19 -20.48
C GLU A 263 -17.56 -0.43 -20.11
N LYS A 264 -17.69 0.74 -19.48
CA LYS A 264 -16.53 1.50 -18.99
C LYS A 264 -15.79 0.78 -17.88
N ILE A 265 -16.52 0.05 -17.03
CA ILE A 265 -15.93 -0.75 -15.95
C ILE A 265 -15.13 -1.92 -16.55
N ASP A 266 -15.72 -2.64 -17.50
CA ASP A 266 -15.09 -3.77 -18.17
C ASP A 266 -13.85 -3.32 -18.95
N GLU A 267 -13.92 -2.21 -19.70
CA GLU A 267 -12.78 -1.61 -20.39
C GLU A 267 -11.66 -1.23 -19.41
N ALA A 268 -11.98 -0.57 -18.30
CA ALA A 268 -10.99 -0.17 -17.31
C ALA A 268 -10.30 -1.39 -16.66
N LEU A 269 -11.05 -2.45 -16.38
CA LEU A 269 -10.53 -3.70 -15.83
C LEU A 269 -9.68 -4.46 -16.86
N GLU A 270 -10.06 -4.48 -18.13
CA GLU A 270 -9.26 -5.05 -19.21
C GLU A 270 -7.94 -4.29 -19.37
N LEU A 271 -7.98 -2.96 -19.45
CA LEU A 271 -6.78 -2.13 -19.51
C LEU A 271 -5.85 -2.39 -18.31
N PHE A 272 -6.41 -2.56 -17.11
CA PHE A 272 -5.61 -2.84 -15.92
C PHE A 272 -5.04 -4.26 -15.87
N ASN A 273 -5.75 -5.27 -16.37
CA ASN A 273 -5.28 -6.65 -16.28
C ASN A 273 -4.40 -7.07 -17.46
N GLU A 274 -4.71 -6.58 -18.66
CA GLU A 274 -4.07 -7.02 -19.90
C GLU A 274 -3.08 -5.97 -20.47
N HIS A 275 -3.25 -4.69 -20.10
CA HIS A 275 -2.48 -3.56 -20.67
C HIS A 275 -1.84 -2.62 -19.65
N TYR A 276 -1.67 -3.06 -18.39
CA TYR A 276 -1.21 -2.17 -17.30
C TYR A 276 0.10 -1.40 -17.58
N TYR A 277 0.99 -1.97 -18.39
CA TYR A 277 2.32 -1.43 -18.69
C TYR A 277 2.27 -0.12 -19.48
N ASP A 278 1.18 0.15 -20.21
CA ASP A 278 1.00 1.38 -20.98
C ASP A 278 0.34 2.51 -20.16
N ASN A 279 -0.05 2.23 -18.92
CA ASN A 279 -0.66 3.16 -17.96
C ASN A 279 -2.02 3.78 -18.37
N ARG A 280 -2.65 3.36 -19.49
CA ARG A 280 -3.93 3.95 -19.94
C ARG A 280 -5.07 3.77 -18.95
N TYR A 281 -5.10 2.65 -18.21
CA TYR A 281 -6.10 2.40 -17.16
C TYR A 281 -6.15 3.52 -16.10
N ARG A 282 -5.04 4.25 -15.90
CA ARG A 282 -4.98 5.34 -14.92
C ARG A 282 -5.84 6.55 -15.32
N ASN A 283 -6.14 6.69 -16.61
CA ASN A 283 -6.96 7.78 -17.13
C ASN A 283 -8.47 7.49 -17.07
N CYS A 284 -8.87 6.27 -16.70
CA CYS A 284 -10.25 5.93 -16.46
C CYS A 284 -10.82 6.80 -15.32
N GLY A 285 -12.00 7.40 -15.54
CA GLY A 285 -12.63 8.32 -14.59
C GLY A 285 -12.21 9.79 -14.73
N ASN A 286 -11.52 10.16 -15.83
CA ASN A 286 -11.17 11.55 -16.18
C ASN A 286 -10.41 12.30 -15.07
N PRO A 287 -9.18 11.86 -14.74
CA PRO A 287 -8.39 12.47 -13.68
C PRO A 287 -8.08 13.95 -13.97
N VAL A 288 -8.10 14.76 -12.90
CA VAL A 288 -7.76 16.19 -12.94
C VAL A 288 -6.25 16.42 -12.80
N GLU A 289 -5.57 15.51 -12.09
CA GLU A 289 -4.12 15.53 -11.90
C GLU A 289 -3.57 14.13 -12.19
N THR A 290 -2.46 14.07 -12.93
CA THR A 290 -1.86 12.83 -13.42
C THR A 290 -0.38 12.76 -13.09
N TYR A 291 0.19 11.54 -13.11
CA TYR A 291 1.63 11.38 -13.00
C TYR A 291 2.34 12.06 -14.17
N SER A 292 3.45 12.74 -13.88
CA SER A 292 4.31 13.31 -14.92
C SER A 292 4.95 12.21 -15.78
N GLU A 293 5.44 12.57 -16.97
CA GLU A 293 6.15 11.62 -17.83
C GLU A 293 7.35 10.98 -17.11
N LEU A 294 8.11 11.77 -16.34
CA LEU A 294 9.23 11.27 -15.54
C LEU A 294 8.74 10.29 -14.46
N GLN A 295 7.65 10.59 -13.78
CA GLN A 295 7.07 9.76 -12.73
C GLN A 295 6.55 8.42 -13.30
N LEU A 296 5.83 8.46 -14.43
CA LEU A 296 5.40 7.25 -15.14
C LEU A 296 6.61 6.40 -15.57
N LYS A 297 7.60 7.02 -16.20
CA LYS A 297 8.84 6.34 -16.61
C LYS A 297 9.58 5.74 -15.41
N TYR A 298 9.65 6.49 -14.30
CA TYR A 298 10.28 6.04 -13.07
C TYR A 298 9.60 4.79 -12.53
N PHE A 299 8.26 4.82 -12.42
CA PHE A 299 7.51 3.68 -11.92
C PHE A 299 7.62 2.49 -12.87
N SER A 300 7.37 2.66 -14.17
CA SER A 300 7.49 1.61 -15.19
C SER A 300 8.89 0.99 -15.31
N THR A 301 9.92 1.64 -14.76
CA THR A 301 11.30 1.13 -14.75
C THR A 301 11.54 0.23 -13.54
N PRO A 302 12.18 -0.95 -13.69
CA PRO A 302 12.56 -1.80 -12.57
C PRO A 302 13.42 -1.07 -11.52
N PRO A 303 13.29 -1.36 -10.22
CA PRO A 303 13.91 -0.61 -9.13
C PRO A 303 15.42 -0.37 -9.31
N GLU A 304 16.15 -1.41 -9.72
CA GLU A 304 17.58 -1.40 -9.95
C GLU A 304 18.03 -0.45 -11.09
N ARG A 305 17.12 -0.04 -11.98
CA ARG A 305 17.39 0.86 -13.12
C ARG A 305 16.82 2.26 -12.95
N ARG A 306 16.23 2.57 -11.79
CA ARG A 306 15.56 3.87 -11.56
C ARG A 306 16.52 5.02 -11.30
N TRP A 307 17.66 4.76 -10.67
CA TRP A 307 18.61 5.79 -10.26
C TRP A 307 19.13 6.69 -11.41
N PRO A 308 19.51 6.15 -12.58
CA PRO A 308 19.88 6.99 -13.72
C PRO A 308 18.80 8.00 -14.15
N LEU A 309 17.51 7.67 -13.99
CA LEU A 309 16.40 8.54 -14.40
C LEU A 309 16.33 9.82 -13.56
N ILE A 310 16.70 9.73 -12.28
CA ILE A 310 16.61 10.82 -11.31
C ILE A 310 17.99 11.37 -10.91
N ALA A 311 19.08 10.92 -11.55
CA ALA A 311 20.44 11.36 -11.24
C ALA A 311 20.62 12.89 -11.40
N HIS A 312 19.84 13.51 -12.28
CA HIS A 312 19.84 14.96 -12.48
C HIS A 312 19.31 15.75 -11.27
N TRP A 313 18.58 15.11 -10.34
CA TRP A 313 18.13 15.76 -9.10
C TRP A 313 19.27 16.12 -8.14
N PHE A 314 20.45 15.52 -8.31
CA PHE A 314 21.60 15.68 -7.41
C PHE A 314 22.74 16.47 -8.03
N ARG A 315 22.54 17.01 -9.24
CA ARG A 315 23.53 17.87 -9.90
C ARG A 315 23.28 19.30 -9.42
N SER A 316 24.14 19.77 -8.54
CA SER A 316 24.31 21.20 -8.23
C SER A 316 25.38 21.76 -9.14
#